data_AF-A0AAJ0X294-F1
#
_entry.id   AF-A0AAJ0X294-F1
#
_cell.length_a   1.000
_cell.length_b   1.000
_cell.length_c   1.000
_cell.angle_alpha   90.00
_cell.angle_beta   90.00
_cell.angle_gamma   90.00
#
_symmetry.space_group_name_H-M   'P 1'
#
loop_
_entity.id
_entity.type
_entity.pdbx_description
1 polymer ?
#
loop_
_entity_poly.entity_id
_entity_poly.type
_entity_poly.pdbx_seq_one_letter_code
_entity_poly.pdbx_strand_id
1 'polypeptide(L)'
;MGDPNVLDAGKVLGIYASQKPNNVIPRLDEGATVLRGWGSAGSYVIDDIDGVLSGLDGLPENLPYGDIHNRLEPDTDRVEDLFGQNAKEVNGRHVAPFSTVIRNGVGACLEKAMLTQLALQCTTGVQEHYLIPIGSVKQGEYFDPHAFNLAKRNGAWFLIDTQIPLSIDENHIVRPYIAPVLGINSRKGHIAVREDWQLGRTYSLV
;
A
#
# COMPACT_ATOMS: atom_id res chain seq x y z
N MET A 1 -21.82 -14.43 -16.85
CA MET A 1 -22.10 -14.98 -15.50
C MET A 1 -20.84 -14.75 -14.67
N GLY A 2 -20.92 -14.07 -13.53
CA GLY A 2 -19.75 -13.79 -12.70
C GLY A 2 -19.17 -15.07 -12.08
N ASP A 3 -17.86 -15.10 -11.82
CA ASP A 3 -17.23 -16.18 -11.06
C ASP A 3 -17.89 -16.26 -9.67
N PRO A 4 -18.57 -17.37 -9.30
CA PRO A 4 -19.29 -17.48 -8.04
C PRO A 4 -18.39 -17.39 -6.80
N ASN A 5 -17.06 -17.43 -6.99
CA ASN A 5 -16.09 -17.29 -5.91
C ASN A 5 -15.66 -15.84 -5.68
N VAL A 6 -16.04 -14.90 -6.56
CA VAL A 6 -15.77 -13.47 -6.39
C VAL A 6 -16.81 -12.88 -5.45
N LEU A 7 -16.35 -12.48 -4.27
CA LEU A 7 -17.17 -11.89 -3.22
C LEU A 7 -16.93 -10.38 -3.11
N ASP A 8 -17.85 -9.68 -2.45
CA ASP A 8 -17.65 -8.28 -2.06
C ASP A 8 -16.31 -8.11 -1.33
N ALA A 9 -15.51 -7.14 -1.78
CA ALA A 9 -14.17 -6.92 -1.26
C ALA A 9 -14.18 -6.54 0.23
N GLY A 10 -15.13 -5.71 0.66
CA GLY A 10 -15.24 -5.27 2.06
C GLY A 10 -15.46 -6.45 3.01
N LYS A 11 -16.34 -7.39 2.63
CA LYS A 11 -16.56 -8.62 3.41
C LYS A 11 -15.28 -9.46 3.54
N VAL A 12 -14.54 -9.65 2.44
CA VAL A 12 -13.30 -10.46 2.47
C VAL A 12 -12.21 -9.75 3.27
N LEU A 13 -12.02 -8.45 3.05
CA LEU A 13 -11.01 -7.64 3.74
C LEU A 13 -11.28 -7.56 5.25
N GLY A 14 -12.53 -7.40 5.69
CA GLY A 14 -12.87 -7.41 7.11
C GLY A 14 -12.53 -8.74 7.79
N ILE A 15 -12.77 -9.87 7.12
CA ILE A 15 -12.37 -11.20 7.63
C ILE A 15 -10.85 -11.29 7.71
N TYR A 16 -10.13 -10.93 6.64
CA TYR A 16 -8.67 -11.00 6.61
C TYR A 16 -8.04 -10.08 7.66
N ALA A 17 -8.54 -8.85 7.83
CA ALA A 17 -8.05 -7.92 8.85
C ALA A 17 -8.22 -8.50 10.27
N SER A 18 -9.31 -9.24 10.53
CA SER A 18 -9.51 -9.90 11.83
C SER A 18 -8.61 -11.13 12.04
N GLN A 19 -8.36 -11.93 11.00
CA GLN A 19 -7.60 -13.18 11.10
C GLN A 19 -6.09 -13.02 10.94
N LYS A 20 -5.68 -12.06 10.08
CA LYS A 20 -4.30 -11.74 9.73
C LYS A 20 -4.11 -10.21 9.80
N PRO A 21 -4.17 -9.59 10.99
CA PRO A 21 -4.13 -8.14 11.14
C PRO A 21 -2.84 -7.48 10.61
N ASN A 22 -1.76 -8.25 10.48
CA ASN A 22 -0.50 -7.77 9.88
C ASN A 22 -0.48 -7.84 8.35
N ASN A 23 -1.44 -8.52 7.71
CA ASN A 23 -1.51 -8.68 6.25
C ASN A 23 -2.59 -7.79 5.63
N VAL A 24 -3.56 -7.34 6.42
CA VAL A 24 -4.62 -6.42 6.00
C VAL A 24 -4.86 -5.44 7.14
N ILE A 25 -4.37 -4.22 6.97
CA ILE A 25 -4.36 -3.19 8.00
C ILE A 25 -5.41 -2.12 7.64
N PRO A 26 -6.50 -1.98 8.41
CA PRO A 26 -7.55 -1.00 8.11
C PRO A 26 -7.10 0.45 8.39
N ARG A 27 -6.15 0.64 9.32
CA ARG A 27 -5.73 1.96 9.79
C ARG A 27 -4.32 1.94 10.34
N LEU A 28 -3.60 3.03 10.11
CA LEU A 28 -2.29 3.36 10.67
C LEU A 28 -2.46 4.58 11.57
N ASP A 29 -2.51 4.34 12.88
CA ASP A 29 -2.45 5.38 13.90
C ASP A 29 -1.00 5.60 14.37
N GLU A 30 -0.73 6.73 15.03
CA GLU A 30 0.58 6.97 15.61
C GLU A 30 0.92 5.87 16.65
N GLY A 31 2.13 5.35 16.58
CA GLY A 31 2.59 4.18 17.34
C GLY A 31 2.24 2.82 16.70
N ALA A 32 1.43 2.78 15.63
CA ALA A 32 1.17 1.54 14.91
C ALA A 32 2.47 0.98 14.31
N THR A 33 2.59 -0.36 14.30
CA THR A 33 3.78 -1.04 13.78
C THR A 33 3.44 -1.82 12.52
N VAL A 34 4.25 -1.68 11.47
CA VAL A 34 4.11 -2.40 10.20
C VAL A 34 5.33 -3.26 9.95
N LEU A 35 5.12 -4.56 9.73
CA LEU A 35 6.21 -5.50 9.46
C LEU A 35 6.75 -5.34 8.04
N ARG A 36 8.08 -5.34 7.89
CA ARG A 36 8.73 -5.27 6.57
C ARG A 36 8.82 -6.66 5.94
N GLY A 37 7.84 -7.00 5.10
CA GLY A 37 7.87 -8.14 4.17
C GLY A 37 8.04 -9.54 4.79
N TRP A 38 8.17 -10.56 3.93
CA TRP A 38 8.45 -11.94 4.36
C TRP A 38 9.94 -12.08 4.68
N GLY A 39 10.28 -12.20 5.96
CA GLY A 39 11.59 -12.66 6.39
C GLY A 39 12.63 -11.58 6.73
N SER A 40 12.29 -10.29 6.77
CA SER A 40 13.18 -9.26 7.32
C SER A 40 12.86 -8.97 8.80
N ALA A 41 13.88 -8.80 9.64
CA ALA A 41 13.74 -8.59 11.09
C ALA A 41 13.35 -7.14 11.48
N GLY A 42 12.88 -6.36 10.50
CA GLY A 42 12.57 -4.94 10.62
C GLY A 42 11.07 -4.65 10.72
N SER A 43 10.73 -3.65 11.52
CA SER A 43 9.39 -3.06 11.52
C SER A 43 9.48 -1.54 11.42
N TYR A 44 8.51 -0.93 10.74
CA TYR A 44 8.29 0.51 10.88
C TYR A 44 7.37 0.79 12.05
N VAL A 45 7.63 1.86 12.79
CA VAL A 45 6.65 2.48 13.69
C VAL A 45 6.16 3.77 13.04
N ILE A 46 4.85 3.96 13.00
CA ILE A 46 4.25 5.22 12.53
C ILE A 46 4.49 6.28 13.58
N ASP A 47 5.21 7.32 13.21
CA ASP A 47 5.52 8.48 14.02
C ASP A 47 5.28 9.75 13.21
N ASP A 48 4.95 10.85 13.89
CA ASP A 48 4.83 12.20 13.30
C ASP A 48 3.97 12.21 12.02
N ILE A 49 2.70 11.81 12.14
CA ILE A 49 1.79 11.70 10.99
C ILE A 49 1.67 13.04 10.24
N ASP A 50 1.58 14.14 10.98
CA ASP A 50 1.49 15.48 10.39
C ASP A 50 2.75 15.83 9.59
N GLY A 51 3.93 15.54 10.12
CA GLY A 51 5.19 15.71 9.41
C GLY A 51 5.33 14.79 8.18
N VAL A 52 4.89 13.53 8.29
CA VAL A 52 4.89 12.55 7.19
C VAL A 52 4.01 13.02 6.02
N LEU A 53 2.83 13.57 6.31
CA LEU A 53 1.88 14.05 5.31
C LEU A 53 2.20 15.47 4.80
N SER A 54 3.06 16.21 5.50
CA SER A 54 3.43 17.58 5.10
C SER A 54 3.99 17.61 3.67
N GLY A 55 3.53 18.58 2.86
CA GLY A 55 3.99 18.74 1.47
C GLY A 55 3.41 17.74 0.47
N LEU A 56 2.31 17.06 0.79
CA LEU A 56 1.49 16.36 -0.20
C LEU A 56 0.35 17.27 -0.68
N ASP A 57 0.33 17.59 -1.97
CA ASP A 57 -0.60 18.57 -2.54
C ASP A 57 -1.96 17.96 -2.89
N GLY A 58 -3.04 18.68 -2.58
CA GLY A 58 -4.41 18.27 -2.92
C GLY A 58 -5.13 17.46 -1.82
N LEU A 59 -4.50 17.25 -0.67
CA LEU A 59 -5.23 16.82 0.53
C LEU A 59 -6.04 18.00 1.13
N PRO A 60 -7.25 17.75 1.66
CA PRO A 60 -7.92 16.45 1.79
C PRO A 60 -8.80 16.08 0.59
N GLU A 61 -8.86 16.87 -0.48
CA GLU A 61 -9.84 16.64 -1.56
C GLU A 61 -9.53 15.42 -2.43
N ASN A 62 -8.24 15.18 -2.68
CA ASN A 62 -7.74 14.16 -3.59
C ASN A 62 -6.58 13.39 -2.97
N LEU A 63 -6.43 12.13 -3.41
CA LEU A 63 -5.24 11.34 -3.09
C LEU A 63 -4.05 11.91 -3.89
N PRO A 64 -2.98 12.39 -3.24
CA PRO A 64 -1.79 12.98 -3.87
C PRO A 64 -0.89 11.91 -4.50
N TYR A 65 -1.42 11.14 -5.45
CA TYR A 65 -0.77 9.92 -5.97
C TYR A 65 0.61 10.20 -6.57
N GLY A 66 0.72 11.24 -7.41
CA GLY A 66 1.97 11.60 -8.08
C GLY A 66 3.05 12.00 -7.08
N ASP A 67 2.69 12.82 -6.10
CA ASP A 67 3.60 13.25 -5.03
C ASP A 67 4.07 12.05 -4.22
N ILE A 68 3.18 11.14 -3.84
CA ILE A 68 3.54 9.90 -3.12
C ILE A 68 4.51 9.06 -3.96
N HIS A 69 4.25 8.89 -5.26
CA HIS A 69 5.09 8.10 -6.15
C HIS A 69 6.50 8.69 -6.26
N ASN A 70 6.60 10.01 -6.43
CA ASN A 70 7.85 10.73 -6.67
C ASN A 70 8.63 11.03 -5.38
N ARG A 71 7.97 11.04 -4.22
CA ARG A 71 8.60 11.37 -2.93
C ARG A 71 9.56 10.29 -2.43
N LEU A 72 9.36 9.06 -2.86
CA LEU A 72 10.13 7.90 -2.40
C LEU A 72 10.79 7.20 -3.60
N GLU A 73 12.11 7.20 -3.61
CA GLU A 73 12.91 6.48 -4.59
C GLU A 73 13.22 5.06 -4.07
N PRO A 74 12.99 4.01 -4.89
CA PRO A 74 13.35 2.65 -4.50
C PRO A 74 14.88 2.49 -4.45
N ASP A 75 15.41 2.33 -3.24
CA ASP A 75 16.83 2.02 -3.01
C ASP A 75 16.94 1.06 -1.84
N THR A 76 17.18 -0.22 -2.14
CA THR A 76 17.21 -1.29 -1.14
C THR A 76 18.31 -1.06 -0.11
N ASP A 77 19.50 -0.65 -0.53
CA ASP A 77 20.65 -0.49 0.35
C ASP A 77 20.41 0.64 1.36
N ARG A 78 19.89 1.77 0.88
CA ARG A 78 19.52 2.90 1.76
C ARG A 78 18.35 2.56 2.69
N VAL A 79 17.41 1.71 2.27
CA VAL A 79 16.37 1.20 3.18
C VAL A 79 16.97 0.31 4.26
N GLU A 80 17.89 -0.61 3.92
CA GLU A 80 18.57 -1.44 4.92
C GLU A 80 19.38 -0.58 5.91
N ASP A 81 20.02 0.50 5.46
CA ASP A 81 20.74 1.44 6.33
C ASP A 81 19.84 2.08 7.40
N LEU A 82 18.56 2.31 7.11
CA LEU A 82 17.59 2.79 8.10
C LEU A 82 17.45 1.80 9.27
N PHE A 83 17.53 0.51 8.98
CA PHE A 83 17.43 -0.55 9.98
C PHE A 83 18.78 -0.90 10.63
N GLY A 84 19.89 -0.69 9.92
CA GLY A 84 21.23 -0.94 10.44
C GLY A 84 21.78 0.16 11.37
N GLN A 85 21.58 1.43 11.02
CA GLN A 85 22.21 2.56 11.73
C GLN A 85 21.23 3.38 12.58
N ASN A 86 19.95 3.42 12.19
CA ASN A 86 18.98 4.37 12.75
C ASN A 86 17.80 3.70 13.49
N ALA A 87 17.71 2.37 13.47
CA ALA A 87 16.63 1.65 14.14
C ALA A 87 16.96 1.37 15.60
N LYS A 88 15.93 1.42 16.44
CA LYS A 88 16.01 0.95 17.82
C LYS A 88 15.75 -0.55 17.83
N GLU A 89 16.52 -1.29 18.63
CA GLU A 89 16.20 -2.69 18.88
C GLU A 89 15.11 -2.78 19.96
N VAL A 90 13.98 -3.40 19.62
CA VAL A 90 12.87 -3.66 20.55
C VAL A 90 12.55 -5.15 20.49
N ASN A 91 12.77 -5.86 21.60
CA ASN A 91 12.55 -7.31 21.70
C ASN A 91 13.26 -8.12 20.58
N GLY A 92 14.50 -7.76 20.23
CA GLY A 92 15.27 -8.45 19.19
C GLY A 92 14.87 -8.10 17.75
N ARG A 93 14.08 -7.03 17.53
CA ARG A 93 13.71 -6.54 16.20
C ARG A 93 14.15 -5.10 16.01
N HIS A 94 14.63 -4.78 14.82
CA HIS A 94 14.98 -3.42 14.44
C HIS A 94 13.70 -2.64 14.12
N VAL A 95 13.44 -1.56 14.84
CA VAL A 95 12.28 -0.69 14.65
C VAL A 95 12.74 0.68 14.17
N ALA A 96 12.38 1.03 12.94
CA ALA A 96 12.68 2.32 12.33
C ALA A 96 11.45 3.25 12.38
N PRO A 97 11.59 4.53 12.75
CA PRO A 97 10.50 5.51 12.62
C PRO A 97 10.18 5.75 11.15
N PHE A 98 8.91 5.68 10.76
CA PHE A 98 8.46 5.89 9.38
C PHE A 98 8.76 7.31 8.87
N SER A 99 8.76 8.32 9.74
CA SER A 99 9.20 9.69 9.37
C SER A 99 10.62 9.73 8.80
N THR A 100 11.47 8.75 9.13
CA THR A 100 12.85 8.67 8.63
C THR A 100 12.89 8.23 7.16
N VAL A 101 11.96 7.36 6.73
CA VAL A 101 11.75 7.00 5.32
C VAL A 101 11.46 8.25 4.50
N ILE A 102 10.54 9.08 4.99
CA ILE A 102 10.11 10.32 4.34
C ILE A 102 11.25 11.32 4.25
N ARG A 103 11.99 11.55 5.34
CA ARG A 103 13.12 12.50 5.37
C ARG A 103 14.26 12.11 4.44
N ASN A 104 14.48 10.81 4.25
CA ASN A 104 15.52 10.31 3.35
C ASN A 104 15.04 10.18 1.90
N GLY A 105 13.75 10.34 1.63
CA GLY A 105 13.18 10.20 0.29
C GLY A 105 13.39 8.80 -0.31
N VAL A 106 13.43 7.77 0.54
CA VAL A 106 13.74 6.40 0.12
C VAL A 106 12.60 5.47 0.46
N GLY A 107 12.18 4.61 -0.47
CA GLY A 107 11.12 3.63 -0.22
C GLY A 107 10.63 2.94 -1.49
N ALA A 108 10.13 1.72 -1.32
CA ALA A 108 9.60 0.90 -2.40
C ALA A 108 8.08 0.69 -2.22
N CYS A 109 7.56 -0.48 -2.57
CA CYS A 109 6.12 -0.74 -2.54
C CYS A 109 5.50 -0.58 -1.15
N LEU A 110 6.16 -1.08 -0.09
CA LEU A 110 5.61 -1.03 1.26
C LEU A 110 5.51 0.40 1.76
N GLU A 111 6.59 1.17 1.65
CA GLU A 111 6.65 2.53 2.15
C GLU A 111 5.70 3.46 1.39
N LYS A 112 5.61 3.30 0.06
CA LYS A 112 4.61 4.04 -0.75
C LYS A 112 3.19 3.65 -0.37
N ALA A 113 2.90 2.36 -0.15
CA ALA A 113 1.58 1.91 0.28
C ALA A 113 1.21 2.40 1.70
N MET A 114 2.19 2.50 2.61
CA MET A 114 1.99 3.09 3.94
C MET A 114 1.69 4.59 3.86
N LEU A 115 2.45 5.35 3.06
CA LEU A 115 2.18 6.78 2.86
C LEU A 115 0.81 7.00 2.19
N THR A 116 0.47 6.14 1.22
CA THR A 116 -0.85 6.12 0.58
C THR A 116 -1.95 5.84 1.59
N GLN A 117 -1.74 4.91 2.53
CA GLN A 117 -2.72 4.59 3.58
C GLN A 117 -2.99 5.79 4.49
N LEU A 118 -1.94 6.48 4.92
CA LEU A 118 -2.06 7.68 5.74
C LEU A 118 -2.80 8.80 4.97
N ALA A 119 -2.49 9.00 3.68
CA ALA A 119 -3.20 9.96 2.85
C ALA A 119 -4.68 9.59 2.64
N LEU A 120 -5.00 8.31 2.43
CA LEU A 120 -6.38 7.81 2.30
C LEU A 120 -7.22 8.08 3.54
N GLN A 121 -6.63 7.96 4.73
CA GLN A 121 -7.28 8.28 6.01
C GLN A 121 -7.70 9.75 6.15
N CYS A 122 -7.05 10.63 5.41
CA CYS A 122 -7.33 12.07 5.39
C CYS A 122 -8.15 12.49 4.15
N THR A 123 -8.35 11.60 3.17
CA THR A 123 -8.99 11.95 1.90
C THR A 123 -10.51 11.94 2.03
N THR A 124 -11.16 13.05 1.65
CA THR A 124 -12.60 13.23 1.74
C THR A 124 -13.36 12.28 0.81
N GLY A 125 -14.38 11.63 1.35
CA GLY A 125 -15.26 10.72 0.61
C GLY A 125 -14.74 9.29 0.46
N VAL A 126 -13.54 8.98 0.98
CA VAL A 126 -13.11 7.60 1.20
C VAL A 126 -13.86 7.04 2.40
N GLN A 127 -14.60 5.94 2.19
CA GLN A 127 -15.50 5.33 3.17
C GLN A 127 -14.81 4.21 3.95
N GLU A 128 -13.98 3.43 3.27
CA GLU A 128 -13.22 2.32 3.83
C GLU A 128 -11.87 2.26 3.11
N HIS A 129 -10.81 1.85 3.79
CA HIS A 129 -9.48 1.70 3.20
C HIS A 129 -8.67 0.65 3.95
N TYR A 130 -7.82 -0.06 3.22
CA TYR A 130 -6.97 -1.12 3.74
C TYR A 130 -5.59 -1.04 3.09
N LEU A 131 -4.55 -1.11 3.92
CA LEU A 131 -3.19 -1.39 3.50
C LEU A 131 -3.00 -2.91 3.44
N ILE A 132 -2.47 -3.39 2.32
CA ILE A 132 -2.02 -4.77 2.14
C ILE A 132 -0.49 -4.72 2.13
N PRO A 133 0.19 -4.80 3.29
CA PRO A 133 1.65 -4.67 3.37
C PRO A 133 2.37 -5.92 2.85
N ILE A 134 1.65 -7.04 2.79
CA ILE A 134 2.18 -8.35 2.43
C ILE A 134 1.21 -9.00 1.44
N GLY A 135 1.14 -8.44 0.24
CA GLY A 135 0.39 -8.95 -0.90
C GLY A 135 1.32 -9.57 -1.95
N SER A 136 0.76 -9.81 -3.13
CA SER A 136 1.57 -10.08 -4.32
C SER A 136 0.98 -9.46 -5.58
N VAL A 137 1.86 -9.20 -6.54
CA VAL A 137 1.49 -8.82 -7.90
C VAL A 137 2.19 -9.75 -8.87
N LYS A 138 1.46 -10.32 -9.82
CA LYS A 138 2.01 -11.06 -10.95
C LYS A 138 2.11 -10.14 -12.16
N GLN A 139 3.29 -10.08 -12.75
CA GLN A 139 3.56 -9.46 -14.05
C GLN A 139 4.39 -10.43 -14.88
N GLY A 140 3.85 -10.95 -15.98
CA GLY A 140 4.50 -12.04 -16.72
C GLY A 140 4.30 -13.39 -16.03
N GLU A 141 5.38 -14.17 -15.81
CA GLU A 141 5.26 -15.55 -15.32
C GLU A 141 5.28 -15.70 -13.79
N TYR A 142 5.85 -14.75 -13.05
CA TYR A 142 6.11 -14.85 -11.61
C TYR A 142 5.24 -13.91 -10.77
N PHE A 143 4.97 -14.32 -9.53
CA PHE A 143 4.36 -13.47 -8.52
C PHE A 143 5.46 -12.86 -7.64
N ASP A 144 5.48 -11.54 -7.57
CA ASP A 144 6.41 -10.79 -6.72
C ASP A 144 5.70 -10.36 -5.43
N PRO A 145 6.36 -10.46 -4.26
CA PRO A 145 5.88 -9.85 -3.03
C PRO A 145 5.67 -8.36 -3.25
N HIS A 146 4.50 -7.86 -2.87
CA HIS A 146 4.13 -6.48 -3.17
C HIS A 146 3.19 -5.90 -2.12
N ALA A 147 3.24 -4.59 -1.95
CA ALA A 147 2.34 -3.87 -1.08
C ALA A 147 1.52 -2.85 -1.86
N PHE A 148 0.24 -2.73 -1.50
CA PHE A 148 -0.72 -1.88 -2.19
C PHE A 148 -1.89 -1.56 -1.27
N ASN A 149 -2.82 -0.71 -1.73
CA ASN A 149 -3.99 -0.33 -0.96
C ASN A 149 -5.28 -0.70 -1.68
N LEU A 150 -6.34 -0.90 -0.89
CA LEU A 150 -7.71 -1.01 -1.37
C LEU A 150 -8.53 0.07 -0.68
N ALA A 151 -9.30 0.85 -1.44
CA ALA A 151 -10.12 1.92 -0.89
C ALA A 151 -11.52 1.90 -1.50
N LYS A 152 -12.51 2.30 -0.72
CA LYS A 152 -13.90 2.43 -1.14
C LYS A 152 -14.29 3.90 -1.21
N ARG A 153 -14.76 4.34 -2.37
CA ARG A 153 -15.26 5.70 -2.61
C ARG A 153 -16.52 5.63 -3.43
N ASN A 154 -17.55 6.39 -3.04
CA ASN A 154 -18.85 6.40 -3.70
C ASN A 154 -19.45 4.99 -3.89
N GLY A 155 -19.28 4.11 -2.90
CA GLY A 155 -19.80 2.75 -2.93
C GLY A 155 -19.01 1.73 -3.78
N ALA A 156 -17.98 2.16 -4.51
CA ALA A 156 -17.13 1.29 -5.33
C ALA A 156 -15.76 1.08 -4.69
N TRP A 157 -15.21 -0.13 -4.85
CA TRP A 157 -13.85 -0.49 -4.41
C TRP A 157 -12.83 -0.20 -5.51
N PHE A 158 -11.65 0.23 -5.10
CA PHE A 158 -10.52 0.54 -5.97
C PHE A 158 -9.24 -0.05 -5.39
N LEU A 159 -8.44 -0.66 -6.25
CA LEU A 159 -7.08 -1.08 -5.97
C LEU A 159 -6.14 0.06 -6.38
N ILE A 160 -5.27 0.46 -5.46
CA ILE A 160 -4.35 1.57 -5.61
C ILE A 160 -2.93 1.02 -5.44
N ASP A 161 -2.12 1.13 -6.48
CA ASP A 161 -0.71 0.75 -6.45
C ASP A 161 0.13 1.96 -6.79
N THR A 162 0.73 2.60 -5.79
CA THR A 162 1.59 3.78 -5.95
C THR A 162 3.02 3.45 -6.35
N GLN A 163 3.45 2.18 -6.31
CA GLN A 163 4.77 1.78 -6.79
C GLN A 163 4.77 1.56 -8.30
N ILE A 164 3.71 0.97 -8.84
CA ILE A 164 3.60 0.61 -10.26
C ILE A 164 2.48 1.43 -10.92
N PRO A 165 2.77 2.68 -11.35
CA PRO A 165 1.78 3.52 -12.01
C PRO A 165 1.28 2.93 -13.32
N LEU A 166 0.22 3.53 -13.85
CA LEU A 166 -0.31 3.17 -15.16
C LEU A 166 0.70 3.52 -16.25
N SER A 167 1.25 4.73 -16.15
CA SER A 167 2.33 5.23 -17.01
C SER A 167 2.95 6.46 -16.37
N ILE A 168 4.15 6.80 -16.83
CA ILE A 168 4.81 8.07 -16.56
C ILE A 168 5.06 8.70 -17.93
N ASP A 169 4.61 9.94 -18.14
CA ASP A 169 4.82 10.60 -19.43
C ASP A 169 6.20 11.29 -19.51
N GLU A 170 6.48 11.87 -20.68
CA GLU A 170 7.76 12.55 -20.96
C GLU A 170 8.04 13.76 -20.05
N ASN A 171 7.01 14.31 -19.40
CA ASN A 171 7.14 15.40 -18.44
C ASN A 171 7.22 14.90 -16.99
N HIS A 172 7.45 13.60 -16.79
CA HIS A 172 7.45 12.94 -15.49
C HIS A 172 6.11 13.03 -14.73
N ILE A 173 5.00 13.26 -15.45
CA ILE A 173 3.67 13.24 -14.84
C ILE A 173 3.26 11.79 -14.65
N VAL A 174 3.01 11.43 -13.39
CA VAL A 174 2.64 10.07 -12.98
C VAL A 174 1.14 9.86 -13.18
N ARG A 175 0.77 8.95 -14.08
CA ARG A 175 -0.64 8.55 -14.25
C ARG A 175 -0.99 7.44 -13.26
N PRO A 176 -2.01 7.64 -12.41
CA PRO A 176 -2.27 6.75 -11.31
C PRO A 176 -2.82 5.39 -11.76
N TYR A 177 -2.33 4.31 -11.14
CA TYR A 177 -2.99 3.01 -11.21
C TYR A 177 -4.01 2.89 -10.07
N ILE A 178 -5.24 3.32 -10.34
CA ILE A 178 -6.40 3.22 -9.44
C ILE A 178 -7.47 2.40 -10.17
N ALA A 179 -7.42 1.08 -10.00
CA ALA A 179 -8.21 0.13 -10.77
C ALA A 179 -9.54 -0.21 -10.05
N PRO A 180 -10.70 -0.13 -10.71
CA PRO A 180 -11.97 -0.57 -10.13
C PRO A 180 -11.95 -2.07 -9.79
N VAL A 181 -12.31 -2.40 -8.55
CA VAL A 181 -12.37 -3.77 -8.03
C VAL A 181 -13.80 -4.28 -8.14
N LEU A 182 -13.95 -5.41 -8.83
CA LEU A 182 -15.21 -6.14 -8.98
C LEU A 182 -15.49 -7.05 -7.78
N GLY A 183 -14.44 -7.43 -7.06
CA GLY A 183 -14.51 -8.23 -5.84
C GLY A 183 -13.20 -8.96 -5.59
N ILE A 184 -13.20 -9.89 -4.63
CA ILE A 184 -12.04 -10.70 -4.30
C ILE A 184 -12.44 -12.17 -4.39
N ASN A 185 -11.65 -12.96 -5.12
CA ASN A 185 -11.83 -14.40 -5.20
C ASN A 185 -11.50 -15.04 -3.84
N SER A 186 -12.52 -15.55 -3.17
CA SER A 186 -12.41 -16.07 -1.80
C SER A 186 -11.51 -17.30 -1.64
N ARG A 187 -11.23 -18.04 -2.71
CA ARG A 187 -10.38 -19.24 -2.67
C ARG A 187 -8.91 -18.92 -2.87
N LYS A 188 -8.62 -17.96 -3.75
CA LYS A 188 -7.24 -17.63 -4.18
C LYS A 188 -6.71 -16.32 -3.61
N GLY A 189 -7.57 -15.51 -2.98
CA GLY A 189 -7.23 -14.15 -2.55
C GLY A 189 -7.03 -13.18 -3.72
N HIS A 190 -7.27 -13.61 -4.96
CA HIS A 190 -7.07 -12.78 -6.15
C HIS A 190 -8.06 -11.64 -6.19
N ILE A 191 -7.56 -10.43 -6.44
CA ILE A 191 -8.39 -9.24 -6.57
C ILE A 191 -8.87 -9.18 -8.02
N ALA A 192 -10.18 -9.31 -8.21
CA ALA A 192 -10.79 -9.20 -9.51
C ALA A 192 -10.94 -7.71 -9.87
N VAL A 193 -10.19 -7.25 -10.85
CA VAL A 193 -10.36 -5.93 -11.48
C VAL A 193 -10.94 -6.10 -12.88
N ARG A 194 -11.51 -5.03 -13.44
CA ARG A 194 -11.99 -5.05 -14.83
C ARG A 194 -10.84 -5.39 -15.79
N GLU A 195 -11.14 -6.13 -16.85
CA GLU A 195 -10.14 -6.63 -17.81
C GLU A 195 -9.31 -5.51 -18.45
N ASP A 196 -9.95 -4.38 -18.80
CA ASP A 196 -9.30 -3.18 -19.34
C ASP A 196 -8.32 -2.51 -18.36
N TRP A 197 -8.46 -2.81 -17.07
CA TRP A 197 -7.56 -2.34 -16.02
C TRP A 197 -6.53 -3.38 -15.59
N GLN A 198 -6.65 -4.66 -15.99
CA GLN A 198 -5.68 -5.69 -15.59
C GLN A 198 -4.29 -5.37 -16.12
N LEU A 199 -4.16 -4.98 -17.39
CA LEU A 199 -2.89 -4.61 -18.02
C LEU A 199 -1.77 -5.64 -17.79
N GLY A 200 -2.12 -6.93 -17.83
CA GLY A 200 -1.20 -8.04 -17.57
C GLY A 200 -0.82 -8.24 -16.10
N ARG A 201 -1.49 -7.55 -15.17
CA ARG A 201 -1.25 -7.60 -13.72
C ARG A 201 -2.31 -8.46 -13.03
N THR A 202 -1.92 -9.27 -12.06
CA THR A 202 -2.84 -9.96 -11.15
C THR A 202 -2.41 -9.75 -9.72
N TYR A 203 -3.27 -9.17 -8.89
CA TYR A 203 -2.98 -8.90 -7.48
C TYR A 203 -3.64 -9.95 -6.58
N SER A 204 -3.01 -10.26 -5.44
CA SER A 204 -3.54 -11.17 -4.44
C SER A 204 -3.23 -10.72 -3.01
N LEU A 205 -4.10 -11.09 -2.07
CA LEU A 205 -3.91 -10.88 -0.62
C LEU A 205 -2.96 -11.88 0.07
N VAL A 206 -2.55 -12.94 -0.65
CA VAL A 206 -1.80 -14.12 -0.18
C VAL A 206 -2.50 -15.00 0.86
#